data_AF-A0A2D5MTA2-F1
#
_entry.id   AF-A0A2D5MTA2-F1
#
_cell.length_a   1.000
_cell.length_b   1.000
_cell.length_c   1.000
_cell.angle_alpha   90.00
_cell.angle_beta   90.00
_cell.angle_gamma   90.00
#
_symmetry.space_group_name_H-M   'P 1'
#
loop_
_entity.id
_entity.type
_entity.pdbx_description
1 polymer ?
#
loop_
_entity_poly.entity_id
_entity_poly.type
_entity_poly.pdbx_seq_one_letter_code
_entity_poly.pdbx_strand_id
1 'polypeptide(L)'
;MIELENLVEVLLKNDEDFLKIRETLTRIGVASRKDKTLYQSCHILHKQGKYYIVHFKELFGLDGKPSNFTEDDISRRNTIANLLAEW
;
A
#
# COMPACT_ATOMS: atom_id res chain seq x y z
N MET A 1 11.67 13.41 -3.94
CA MET A 1 11.29 13.15 -2.53
C MET A 1 9.82 12.80 -2.55
N ILE A 2 9.39 11.73 -1.85
CA ILE A 2 7.96 11.41 -1.79
C ILE A 2 7.35 12.20 -0.64
N GLU A 3 6.38 13.03 -0.95
CA GLU A 3 5.61 13.80 0.03
C GLU A 3 4.28 13.08 0.34
N LEU A 4 3.72 13.32 1.52
CA LEU A 4 2.48 12.67 1.96
C LEU A 4 1.30 12.95 1.02
N GLU A 5 1.32 14.10 0.36
CA GLU A 5 0.32 14.55 -0.61
C GLU A 5 0.24 13.66 -1.87
N ASN A 6 1.30 12.88 -2.15
CA ASN A 6 1.37 11.98 -3.30
C ASN A 6 0.82 10.57 -2.99
N LEU A 7 0.51 10.28 -1.72
CA LEU A 7 0.01 8.99 -1.27
C LEU A 7 -1.52 8.92 -1.40
N VAL A 8 -2.07 7.72 -1.47
CA VAL A 8 -3.53 7.53 -1.49
C VAL A 8 -4.05 7.56 -0.07
N GLU A 9 -4.58 8.71 0.35
CA GLU A 9 -5.29 8.85 1.62
C GLU A 9 -6.58 8.04 1.61
N VAL A 10 -6.88 7.34 2.72
CA VAL A 10 -8.08 6.55 2.90
C VAL A 10 -8.74 6.84 4.25
N LEU A 11 -10.06 6.67 4.31
CA LEU A 11 -10.84 6.76 5.54
C LEU A 11 -11.19 5.35 6.01
N LEU A 12 -10.99 5.08 7.29
CA LEU A 12 -11.41 3.83 7.94
C LEU A 12 -12.73 4.06 8.68
N LYS A 13 -13.62 3.08 8.69
CA LYS A 13 -14.90 3.17 9.41
C LYS A 13 -14.69 3.06 10.92
N ASN A 14 -13.82 2.14 11.34
CA ASN A 14 -13.46 1.91 12.73
C ASN A 14 -11.93 1.75 12.90
N ASP A 15 -11.41 2.01 14.10
CA ASP A 15 -9.98 1.86 14.40
C ASP A 15 -9.47 0.42 14.19
N GLU A 16 -10.30 -0.58 14.48
CA GLU A 16 -9.96 -1.99 14.27
C GLU A 16 -9.79 -2.36 12.80
N ASP A 17 -10.36 -1.58 11.87
CA ASP A 17 -10.24 -1.84 10.44
C ASP A 17 -8.80 -1.64 9.96
N PHE A 18 -7.98 -0.87 10.68
CA PHE A 18 -6.56 -0.76 10.37
C PHE A 18 -5.86 -2.13 10.38
N LEU A 19 -6.12 -2.93 11.43
CA LEU A 19 -5.53 -4.26 11.57
C LEU A 19 -6.09 -5.23 10.53
N LYS A 20 -7.39 -5.13 10.21
CA LYS A 20 -8.03 -5.93 9.17
C LYS A 20 -7.42 -5.65 7.80
N ILE A 21 -7.34 -4.38 7.40
CA ILE A 21 -6.74 -3.98 6.12
C ILE A 21 -5.27 -4.37 6.04
N ARG A 22 -4.51 -4.18 7.13
CA ARG A 22 -3.11 -4.60 7.19
C ARG A 22 -2.95 -6.10 6.94
N GLU A 23 -3.81 -6.93 7.52
CA GLU A 23 -3.82 -8.38 7.31
C GLU A 23 -4.24 -8.74 5.88
N THR A 24 -5.34 -8.17 5.38
CA THR A 24 -5.83 -8.37 4.01
C THR A 24 -4.76 -8.07 2.97
N LEU A 25 -4.00 -6.99 3.13
CA LEU A 25 -2.92 -6.61 2.21
C LEU A 25 -1.78 -7.63 2.16
N THR A 26 -1.54 -8.43 3.21
CA THR A 26 -0.56 -9.54 3.14
C THR A 26 -0.99 -10.66 2.19
N ARG A 27 -2.29 -10.71 1.87
CA ARG A 27 -2.92 -11.69 0.97
C ARG A 27 -3.16 -11.14 -0.44
N ILE A 28 -2.69 -9.92 -0.75
CA ILE A 28 -2.80 -9.28 -2.07
C ILE A 28 -1.41 -8.87 -2.56
N GLY A 29 -1.03 -9.32 -3.74
CA GLY A 29 0.32 -9.05 -4.24
C GLY A 29 0.68 -9.77 -5.53
N VAL A 30 1.98 -9.87 -5.79
CA VAL A 30 2.51 -10.57 -6.97
C VAL A 30 2.79 -12.02 -6.61
N ALA A 31 2.08 -12.95 -7.24
CA ALA A 31 2.29 -14.37 -7.04
C ALA A 31 3.50 -14.87 -7.84
N SER A 32 4.54 -15.36 -7.17
CA SER A 32 5.62 -16.11 -7.80
C SER A 32 5.27 -17.59 -7.83
N ARG A 33 5.05 -18.11 -9.04
CA ARG A 33 4.82 -19.55 -9.25
C ARG A 33 6.07 -20.37 -8.96
N LYS A 34 7.25 -19.80 -9.21
CA LYS A 34 8.54 -20.45 -8.96
C LYS A 34 8.76 -20.69 -7.47
N ASP A 35 8.57 -19.64 -6.68
CA ASP A 35 8.86 -19.68 -5.24
C ASP A 35 7.62 -20.07 -4.41
N LYS A 36 6.47 -20.32 -5.08
CA LYS A 36 5.16 -20.55 -4.47
C LYS A 36 4.82 -19.53 -3.37
N THR A 37 5.22 -18.28 -3.60
CA THR A 37 5.15 -17.20 -2.61
C THR A 37 4.35 -16.03 -3.18
N LEU A 38 3.50 -15.44 -2.34
CA LEU A 38 2.82 -14.19 -2.64
C LEU A 38 3.63 -13.04 -2.06
N TYR A 39 4.09 -12.13 -2.91
CA TYR A 39 4.83 -10.94 -2.49
C TYR A 39 3.87 -9.77 -2.32
N GLN A 40 3.67 -9.32 -1.08
CA GLN A 40 2.87 -8.15 -0.75
C GLN A 40 3.39 -6.90 -1.48
N SER A 41 2.50 -6.19 -2.16
CA SER A 41 2.85 -4.98 -2.94
C SER A 41 2.52 -3.67 -2.21
N CYS A 42 1.46 -3.67 -1.42
CA CYS A 42 0.93 -2.46 -0.78
C CYS A 42 0.78 -2.63 0.72
N HIS A 43 0.86 -1.51 1.43
CA HIS A 43 0.78 -1.43 2.88
C HIS A 43 -0.23 -0.35 3.29
N ILE A 44 -0.87 -0.54 4.43
CA ILE A 44 -1.59 0.55 5.10
C ILE A 44 -0.61 1.28 6.04
N LEU A 45 -0.52 2.59 5.89
CA LEU A 45 0.33 3.47 6.68
C LEU A 45 -0.54 4.39 7.53
N HIS A 46 -0.24 4.49 8.83
CA HIS A 46 -0.82 5.50 9.71
C HIS A 46 0.25 6.58 9.99
N LYS A 47 -0.02 7.82 9.59
CA LYS A 47 0.92 8.94 9.75
C LYS A 47 0.15 10.24 9.93
N GLN A 48 0.53 11.04 10.94
CA GLN A 48 -0.08 12.34 11.25
C GLN A 48 -1.62 12.29 11.40
N GLY A 49 -2.15 11.22 12.00
CA GLY A 49 -3.60 11.06 12.22
C GLY A 49 -4.40 10.67 10.97
N LYS A 50 -3.71 10.35 9.87
CA LYS A 50 -4.32 9.94 8.59
C LYS A 50 -3.84 8.54 8.19
N TYR A 51 -4.68 7.86 7.41
CA TYR A 51 -4.40 6.54 6.89
C TYR A 51 -4.14 6.60 5.38
N TYR A 52 -3.20 5.78 4.90
CA TYR A 52 -2.82 5.76 3.49
C TYR A 52 -2.63 4.34 3.00
N ILE A 53 -3.02 4.08 1.75
CA ILE A 53 -2.59 2.90 1.00
C ILE A 53 -1.37 3.28 0.17
N VAL A 54 -0.25 2.61 0.43
CA VAL A 54 1.06 2.94 -0.18
C VAL A 54 1.69 1.70 -0.79
N HIS A 55 2.39 1.88 -1.90
CA HIS A 55 3.25 0.84 -2.46
C HIS A 55 4.52 0.69 -1.60
N PHE A 56 5.06 -0.53 -1.45
CA PHE A 56 6.25 -0.75 -0.61
C PHE A 56 7.46 0.11 -1.03
N LYS A 57 7.55 0.44 -2.33
CA LYS A 57 8.59 1.35 -2.84
C LYS A 57 8.44 2.79 -2.37
N GLU A 58 7.22 3.25 -2.11
CA GLU A 58 7.00 4.58 -1.57
C GLU A 58 7.52 4.69 -0.14
N LEU A 59 7.47 3.60 0.63
CA LEU A 59 8.05 3.54 1.98
C LEU A 59 9.56 3.79 1.94
N PHE A 60 10.30 3.22 0.99
CA PHE A 60 11.72 3.54 0.83
C PHE A 60 11.95 5.03 0.53
N GLY A 61 11.09 5.63 -0.32
CA GLY A 61 11.17 7.05 -0.64
C GLY A 61 10.87 7.96 0.56
N LEU A 62 9.92 7.57 1.42
CA LEU A 62 9.60 8.25 2.67
C LEU A 62 10.75 8.16 3.70
N ASP A 63 11.50 7.06 3.68
CA ASP A 63 12.72 6.86 4.49
C ASP A 63 13.94 7.60 3.92
N GLY A 64 13.80 8.35 2.82
CA GLY A 64 14.91 9.03 2.15
C GLY A 64 15.86 8.09 1.39
N LYS A 65 15.46 6.83 1.17
CA LYS A 65 16.23 5.85 0.40
C LYS A 65 15.92 5.96 -1.10
N PRO A 66 16.85 5.55 -1.99
CA PRO A 66 16.57 5.45 -3.42
C PRO A 66 15.35 4.53 -3.65
N SER A 67 14.41 5.00 -4.45
CA SER A 67 13.20 4.27 -4.81
C SER A 67 12.96 4.36 -6.31
N ASN A 68 12.79 3.22 -6.97
CA ASN A 68 12.44 3.13 -8.39
C ASN A 68 10.92 2.95 -8.55
N PHE A 69 10.15 3.85 -7.93
CA PHE A 69 8.70 3.86 -8.03
C PHE A 69 8.29 4.28 -9.45
N THR A 70 7.55 3.42 -10.15
CA THR A 70 7.15 3.62 -11.56
C THR A 70 5.64 3.77 -11.72
N GLU A 71 5.18 4.12 -12.92
CA GLU A 71 3.75 4.17 -13.25
C GLU A 71 3.01 2.83 -13.01
N ASP A 72 3.67 1.70 -13.27
CA ASP A 72 3.11 0.38 -12.97
C ASP A 72 2.86 0.17 -11.47
N ASP A 73 3.73 0.72 -10.62
CA ASP A 73 3.58 0.66 -9.17
C ASP A 73 2.43 1.57 -8.69
N ILE A 74 2.27 2.75 -9.29
CA ILE A 74 1.12 3.65 -9.06
C ILE A 74 -0.18 2.96 -9.47
N SER A 75 -0.22 2.38 -10.67
CA SER A 75 -1.38 1.68 -11.19
C SER A 75 -1.80 0.55 -10.26
N ARG A 76 -0.84 -0.28 -9.84
CA ARG A 76 -1.08 -1.39 -8.90
C ARG A 76 -1.61 -0.90 -7.54
N ARG A 77 -1.01 0.14 -6.97
CA ARG A 77 -1.46 0.76 -5.71
C ARG A 77 -2.91 1.23 -5.82
N ASN A 78 -3.24 1.93 -6.90
CA ASN A 78 -4.57 2.49 -7.12
C ASN A 78 -5.61 1.37 -7.36
N THR A 79 -5.26 0.32 -8.11
CA THR A 79 -6.14 -0.86 -8.29
C THR A 79 -6.43 -1.54 -6.97
N ILE A 80 -5.41 -1.76 -6.13
CA ILE A 80 -5.60 -2.37 -4.80
C ILE A 80 -6.43 -1.47 -3.88
N ALA A 81 -6.17 -0.16 -3.88
CA ALA A 81 -6.95 0.79 -3.10
C ALA A 81 -8.43 0.79 -3.51
N ASN A 82 -8.72 0.79 -4.82
CA ASN A 82 -10.09 0.70 -5.33
C ASN A 82 -10.74 -0.65 -4.98
N LEU A 83 -10.02 -1.76 -5.10
CA LEU A 83 -10.53 -3.08 -4.71
C LEU A 83 -10.95 -3.11 -3.23
N LEU A 84 -10.16 -2.50 -2.35
CA LEU A 84 -10.50 -2.39 -0.92
C LEU A 84 -11.68 -1.44 -0.67
N ALA A 85 -11.88 -0.42 -1.50
CA ALA A 85 -13.00 0.51 -1.37
C ALA A 85 -14.33 -0.11 -1.87
N GLU A 86 -14.26 -1.06 -2.80
CA GLU A 86 -15.42 -1.81 -3.31
C GLU A 86 -15.91 -2.89 -2.34
N TRP A 87 -15.05 -3.37 -1.43
CA TRP A 87 -15.37 -4.38 -0.42
C TRP A 87 -15.93 -3.78 0.88
#